data_AF-A0A7V7BS06-F1
#
_entry.id   AF-A0A7V7BS06-F1
#
_cell.length_a   1.000
_cell.length_b   1.000
_cell.length_c   1.000
_cell.angle_alpha   90.00
_cell.angle_beta   90.00
_cell.angle_gamma   90.00
#
_symmetry.space_group_name_H-M   'P 1'
#
loop_
_entity.id
_entity.type
_entity.pdbx_description
1 polymer ?
#
loop_
_entity_poly.entity_id
_entity_poly.type
_entity_poly.pdbx_seq_one_letter_code
_entity_poly.pdbx_strand_id
1 'polypeptide(L)'
;MTASFPGANTILRRRFNTAGAAFTLVELLVVIAILAILAAFLLPVLARAKDKAHHVVCMSNQRQMALAYHLYTHDWNDRLPTKQMLGNSSYRVLTDPLSLPSYFRFYTTTNEIWLCPAGRKSLAPNGVNYAWSRAQNLVSEAGSQKAFDKMHLTPVIWDNFTYLLPSVFGVDEGSSGGPNAVAAVYRYYPHVNKRKANYLYLDGHVQTR
;
A
#
# COMPACT_ATOMS: atom_id res chain seq x y z
N MET A 1 -34.67 81.95 -22.55
CA MET A 1 -35.47 81.04 -23.37
C MET A 1 -35.51 79.69 -22.68
N THR A 2 -36.73 79.24 -22.42
CA THR A 2 -37.20 78.00 -21.83
C THR A 2 -36.45 76.73 -22.27
N ALA A 3 -36.15 75.85 -21.31
CA ALA A 3 -36.24 74.40 -21.53
C ALA A 3 -36.69 73.73 -20.23
N SER A 4 -37.98 73.42 -20.19
CA SER A 4 -38.58 72.48 -19.24
C SER A 4 -38.33 71.06 -19.76
N PHE A 5 -37.93 70.14 -18.89
CA PHE A 5 -38.09 68.71 -19.12
C PHE A 5 -38.54 68.06 -17.80
N PRO A 6 -39.76 67.48 -17.74
CA PRO A 6 -40.16 66.59 -16.67
C PRO A 6 -39.72 65.17 -17.02
N GLY A 7 -38.96 64.54 -16.14
CA GLY A 7 -38.50 63.16 -16.31
C GLY A 7 -38.70 62.37 -15.03
N ALA A 8 -39.96 62.20 -14.61
CA ALA A 8 -40.31 61.29 -13.54
C ALA A 8 -40.08 59.84 -14.00
N ASN A 9 -38.87 59.33 -13.75
CA ASN A 9 -38.56 57.91 -13.94
C ASN A 9 -39.35 57.08 -12.92
N THR A 10 -40.40 56.44 -13.40
CA THR A 10 -41.22 55.49 -12.64
C THR A 10 -40.38 54.22 -12.42
N ILE A 11 -39.79 54.08 -11.23
CA ILE A 11 -39.11 52.86 -10.81
C ILE A 11 -40.17 51.77 -10.63
N LEU A 12 -40.38 50.95 -11.66
CA LEU A 12 -41.16 49.71 -11.54
C LEU A 12 -40.39 48.71 -10.69
N ARG A 13 -40.62 48.75 -9.37
CA ARG A 13 -40.24 47.68 -8.43
C ARG A 13 -40.98 46.40 -8.84
N ARG A 14 -40.31 45.52 -9.57
CA ARG A 14 -40.72 44.11 -9.68
C ARG A 14 -40.77 43.54 -8.26
N ARG A 15 -41.96 43.35 -7.71
CA ARG A 15 -42.14 42.51 -6.52
C ARG A 15 -41.74 41.10 -6.94
N PHE A 16 -40.63 40.59 -6.42
CA PHE A 16 -40.38 39.16 -6.41
C PHE A 16 -41.52 38.57 -5.59
N ASN A 17 -42.48 37.94 -6.27
CA ASN A 17 -43.52 37.19 -5.62
C ASN A 17 -42.85 35.94 -5.05
N THR A 18 -42.25 36.06 -3.87
CA THR A 18 -41.75 34.93 -3.10
C THR A 18 -42.96 34.20 -2.56
N ALA A 19 -43.63 33.44 -3.43
CA ALA A 19 -44.41 32.29 -3.03
C ALA A 19 -43.42 31.27 -2.45
N GLY A 20 -42.91 31.56 -1.26
CA GLY A 20 -42.02 30.69 -0.54
C GLY A 20 -42.83 29.49 -0.08
N ALA A 21 -42.62 28.34 -0.72
CA ALA A 21 -43.07 27.07 -0.19
C ALA A 21 -42.46 26.93 1.21
N ALA A 22 -43.29 27.09 2.25
CA ALA A 22 -42.87 26.84 3.61
C ALA A 22 -42.61 25.34 3.74
N PHE A 23 -41.33 24.96 3.84
CA PHE A 23 -40.91 23.56 3.96
C PHE A 23 -41.46 23.01 5.28
N THR A 24 -42.21 21.91 5.21
CA THR A 24 -42.76 21.32 6.42
C THR A 24 -41.66 20.55 7.17
N LEU A 25 -41.74 20.54 8.50
CA LEU A 25 -40.82 19.77 9.35
C LEU A 25 -40.83 18.27 8.97
N VAL A 26 -41.99 17.78 8.52
CA VAL A 26 -42.19 16.39 8.08
C VAL A 26 -41.46 16.10 6.77
N GLU A 27 -41.53 16.99 5.77
CA GLU A 27 -40.80 16.82 4.49
C GLU A 27 -39.29 16.75 4.72
N LEU A 28 -38.75 17.62 5.58
CA LEU A 28 -37.33 17.57 5.92
C LEU A 28 -36.96 16.26 6.63
N LEU A 29 -37.82 15.79 7.54
CA LEU A 29 -37.60 14.57 8.31
C LEU A 29 -37.61 13.32 7.43
N VAL A 30 -38.52 13.23 6.46
CA VAL A 30 -38.56 12.10 5.51
C VAL A 30 -37.30 12.08 4.62
N VAL A 31 -36.83 13.24 4.16
CA VAL A 31 -35.63 13.33 3.32
C VAL A 31 -34.40 12.86 4.07
N ILE A 32 -34.18 13.33 5.31
CA ILE A 32 -33.03 12.86 6.10
C ILE A 32 -33.15 11.38 6.45
N ALA A 33 -34.37 10.85 6.65
CA ALA A 33 -34.59 9.43 6.91
C ALA A 33 -34.18 8.58 5.69
N ILE A 34 -34.57 8.98 4.48
CA ILE A 34 -34.17 8.28 3.25
C ILE A 34 -32.64 8.39 3.03
N LEU A 35 -32.04 9.57 3.23
CA LEU A 35 -30.59 9.75 3.12
C LEU A 35 -29.83 8.88 4.13
N ALA A 36 -30.33 8.75 5.36
CA ALA A 36 -29.73 7.90 6.39
C ALA A 36 -29.77 6.41 6.00
N ILE A 37 -30.89 5.92 5.45
CA ILE A 37 -31.03 4.54 4.97
C ILE A 37 -30.04 4.28 3.82
N LEU A 38 -29.97 5.18 2.84
CA LEU A 38 -29.04 5.04 1.72
C LEU A 38 -27.58 5.04 2.19
N ALA A 39 -27.22 5.98 3.07
CA ALA A 39 -25.87 6.07 3.63
C ALA A 39 -25.49 4.80 4.42
N ALA A 40 -26.43 4.22 5.17
CA ALA A 40 -26.19 3.00 5.94
C ALA A 40 -25.78 1.80 5.06
N PHE A 41 -26.32 1.68 3.85
CA PHE A 41 -25.92 0.65 2.89
C PHE A 41 -24.61 0.97 2.14
N LEU A 42 -24.31 2.26 1.93
CA LEU A 42 -23.11 2.72 1.22
C LEU A 42 -21.82 2.49 2.02
N LEU A 43 -21.82 2.72 3.33
CA LEU A 43 -20.63 2.57 4.19
C LEU A 43 -19.96 1.19 4.13
N PRO A 44 -20.66 0.05 4.29
CA PRO A 44 -20.04 -1.27 4.23
C PRO A 44 -19.51 -1.60 2.83
N VAL A 45 -20.17 -1.12 1.77
CA VAL A 45 -19.71 -1.31 0.39
C VAL A 45 -18.45 -0.50 0.12
N LEU A 46 -18.42 0.77 0.54
CA LEU A 46 -17.27 1.66 0.37
C LEU A 46 -16.05 1.14 1.13
N ALA A 47 -16.22 0.62 2.34
CA ALA A 47 -15.12 0.01 3.11
C ALA A 47 -14.49 -1.16 2.34
N ARG A 48 -15.31 -2.07 1.79
CA ARG A 48 -14.83 -3.20 0.98
C ARG A 48 -14.16 -2.75 -0.33
N ALA A 49 -14.72 -1.72 -0.98
CA ALA A 49 -14.15 -1.16 -2.20
C ALA A 49 -12.77 -0.53 -1.94
N LYS A 50 -12.63 0.22 -0.83
CA LYS A 50 -11.37 0.81 -0.40
C LYS A 50 -10.31 -0.25 -0.08
N ASP A 51 -10.67 -1.32 0.63
CA ASP A 51 -9.75 -2.41 0.93
C ASP A 51 -9.26 -3.12 -0.34
N LYS A 52 -10.14 -3.34 -1.32
CA LYS A 52 -9.76 -3.87 -2.64
C LYS A 52 -8.85 -2.91 -3.40
N ALA A 53 -9.13 -1.61 -3.38
CA ALA A 53 -8.25 -0.62 -3.99
C ALA A 53 -6.85 -0.62 -3.36
N HIS A 54 -6.77 -0.69 -2.02
CA HIS A 54 -5.48 -0.82 -1.33
C HIS A 54 -4.75 -2.12 -1.67
N HIS A 55 -5.47 -3.24 -1.84
CA HIS A 55 -4.88 -4.50 -2.27
C HIS A 55 -4.24 -4.40 -3.66
N VAL A 56 -4.95 -3.79 -4.63
CA VAL A 56 -4.44 -3.52 -5.98
C VAL A 56 -3.21 -2.63 -5.94
N VAL A 57 -3.21 -1.58 -5.11
CA VAL A 57 -2.05 -0.70 -4.92
C VAL A 57 -0.87 -1.48 -4.35
N CYS A 58 -1.05 -2.29 -3.29
CA CYS A 58 0.06 -3.05 -2.71
C CYS A 58 0.63 -4.09 -3.70
N MET A 59 -0.21 -4.71 -4.54
CA MET A 59 0.26 -5.56 -5.64
C MET A 59 1.06 -4.78 -6.70
N SER A 60 0.61 -3.58 -7.07
CA SER A 60 1.34 -2.71 -8.00
C SER A 60 2.70 -2.31 -7.43
N ASN A 61 2.75 -1.92 -6.16
CA ASN A 61 4.00 -1.61 -5.46
C ASN A 61 4.96 -2.81 -5.48
N GLN A 62 4.47 -4.02 -5.20
CA GLN A 62 5.28 -5.24 -5.26
C GLN A 62 5.85 -5.51 -6.66
N ARG A 63 5.07 -5.28 -7.73
CA ARG A 63 5.60 -5.37 -9.10
C ARG A 63 6.66 -4.32 -9.41
N GLN A 64 6.51 -3.09 -8.91
CA GLN A 64 7.55 -2.06 -9.04
C GLN A 64 8.82 -2.44 -8.28
N MET A 65 8.68 -3.03 -7.09
CA MET A 65 9.82 -3.59 -6.35
C MET A 65 10.48 -4.73 -7.15
N ALA A 66 9.72 -5.63 -7.77
CA ALA A 66 10.26 -6.68 -8.63
C ALA A 66 11.14 -6.13 -9.76
N LEU A 67 10.66 -5.08 -10.45
CA LEU A 67 11.43 -4.40 -11.48
C LEU A 67 12.75 -3.84 -10.91
N ALA A 68 12.72 -3.25 -9.72
CA ALA A 68 13.94 -2.78 -9.06
C ALA A 68 14.94 -3.91 -8.77
N TYR A 69 14.45 -5.10 -8.39
CA TYR A 69 15.29 -6.30 -8.25
C TYR A 69 15.90 -6.73 -9.59
N HIS A 70 15.13 -6.77 -10.66
CA HIS A 70 15.64 -7.15 -11.98
C HIS A 70 16.69 -6.16 -12.50
N LEU A 71 16.48 -4.86 -12.29
CA LEU A 71 17.48 -3.84 -12.64
C LEU A 71 18.76 -4.03 -11.82
N TYR A 72 18.64 -4.30 -10.52
CA TYR A 72 19.79 -4.59 -9.68
C TYR A 72 20.55 -5.84 -10.13
N THR A 73 19.86 -6.95 -10.40
CA THR A 73 20.52 -8.19 -10.81
C THR A 73 21.26 -8.03 -12.12
N HIS A 74 20.69 -7.26 -13.06
CA HIS A 74 21.34 -6.93 -14.33
C HIS A 74 22.67 -6.19 -14.12
N ASP A 75 22.71 -5.23 -13.20
CA ASP A 75 23.93 -4.46 -12.92
C ASP A 75 24.96 -5.23 -12.08
N TRP A 76 24.55 -6.32 -11.42
CA TRP A 76 25.37 -7.09 -10.47
C TRP A 76 25.64 -8.53 -10.90
N ASN A 77 25.72 -8.81 -12.21
CA ASN A 77 26.02 -10.13 -12.79
C ASN A 77 25.08 -11.25 -12.29
N ASP A 78 23.78 -11.00 -12.34
CA ASP A 78 22.73 -11.92 -11.88
C ASP A 78 22.93 -12.36 -10.43
N ARG A 79 23.33 -11.42 -9.56
CA ARG A 79 23.46 -11.64 -8.12
C ARG A 79 22.42 -10.85 -7.37
N LEU A 80 21.88 -11.45 -6.31
CA LEU A 80 20.97 -10.77 -5.40
C LEU A 80 21.73 -10.09 -4.24
N PRO A 81 21.10 -9.09 -3.57
CA PRO A 81 21.69 -8.47 -2.40
C PRO A 81 21.99 -9.49 -1.31
N THR A 82 23.18 -9.41 -0.74
CA THR A 82 23.64 -10.37 0.26
C THR A 82 23.11 -10.04 1.66
N LYS A 83 23.15 -11.03 2.57
CA LYS A 83 22.87 -10.82 4.01
C LYS A 83 23.75 -9.70 4.59
N GLN A 84 25.00 -9.58 4.15
CA GLN A 84 25.95 -8.56 4.60
C GLN A 84 25.50 -7.16 4.13
N MET A 85 24.93 -7.06 2.92
CA MET A 85 24.43 -5.80 2.35
C MET A 85 23.11 -5.33 3.00
N LEU A 86 22.17 -6.25 3.25
CA LEU A 86 20.86 -5.91 3.85
C LEU A 86 20.87 -5.95 5.39
N GLY A 87 21.91 -6.54 5.97
CA GLY A 87 22.13 -6.72 7.40
C GLY A 87 21.14 -7.65 8.11
N ASN A 88 20.93 -7.41 9.42
CA ASN A 88 20.39 -8.42 10.33
C ASN A 88 18.87 -8.47 10.53
N SER A 89 18.14 -7.51 10.00
CA SER A 89 16.68 -7.43 10.17
C SER A 89 15.96 -7.44 8.83
N SER A 90 14.86 -8.18 8.75
CA SER A 90 13.87 -8.17 7.65
C SER A 90 12.91 -6.99 7.69
N TYR A 91 13.06 -6.14 8.72
CA TYR A 91 12.31 -4.90 8.94
C TYR A 91 13.29 -3.85 9.47
N ARG A 92 13.88 -3.05 8.58
CA ARG A 92 14.77 -1.93 8.90
C ARG A 92 14.12 -0.62 8.50
N VAL A 93 14.39 0.43 9.26
CA VAL A 93 13.90 1.77 8.95
C VAL A 93 14.61 2.33 7.71
N LEU A 94 13.92 3.17 6.92
CA LEU A 94 14.42 3.82 5.71
C LEU A 94 15.65 4.69 5.98
N THR A 95 15.82 5.21 7.21
CA THR A 95 17.02 5.96 7.58
C THR A 95 18.26 5.09 7.74
N ASP A 96 18.10 3.76 7.74
CA ASP A 96 19.19 2.81 7.76
C ASP A 96 19.76 2.63 6.35
N PRO A 97 21.07 2.86 6.13
CA PRO A 97 21.68 2.71 4.81
C PRO A 97 21.65 1.28 4.28
N LEU A 98 21.50 0.29 5.18
CA LEU A 98 21.40 -1.13 4.84
C LEU A 98 19.94 -1.60 4.76
N SER A 99 18.96 -0.70 4.87
CA SER A 99 17.56 -1.04 4.60
C SER A 99 17.36 -1.28 3.11
N LEU A 100 16.43 -2.18 2.79
CA LEU A 100 16.11 -2.48 1.40
C LEU A 100 15.67 -1.23 0.60
N PRO A 101 14.80 -0.34 1.15
CA PRO A 101 14.49 0.92 0.49
C PRO A 101 15.71 1.81 0.19
N SER A 102 16.64 1.94 1.14
CA SER A 102 17.87 2.74 0.93
C SER A 102 18.78 2.12 -0.11
N TYR A 103 18.91 0.80 -0.09
CA TYR A 103 19.77 0.06 -1.01
C TYR A 103 19.24 0.12 -2.44
N PHE A 104 17.92 0.03 -2.62
CA PHE A 104 17.26 0.09 -3.92
C PHE A 104 16.92 1.51 -4.39
N ARG A 105 17.34 2.55 -3.66
CA ARG A 105 16.98 3.95 -3.96
C ARG A 105 17.29 4.38 -5.39
N PHE A 106 18.35 3.84 -6.00
CA PHE A 106 18.73 4.16 -7.39
C PHE A 106 17.94 3.36 -8.45
N TYR A 107 17.27 2.29 -8.05
CA TYR A 107 16.46 1.42 -8.92
C TYR A 107 14.96 1.69 -8.78
N THR A 108 14.57 2.60 -7.87
CA THR A 108 13.18 2.96 -7.60
C THR A 108 12.96 4.44 -7.84
N THR A 109 11.86 4.80 -8.51
CA THR A 109 11.50 6.20 -8.77
C THR A 109 10.94 6.93 -7.54
N THR A 110 10.34 6.19 -6.60
CA THR A 110 9.73 6.74 -5.38
C THR A 110 9.88 5.78 -4.22
N ASN A 111 9.98 6.33 -3.00
CA ASN A 111 10.02 5.54 -1.76
C ASN A 111 8.62 5.10 -1.29
N GLU A 112 7.55 5.59 -1.92
CA GLU A 112 6.18 5.23 -1.55
C GLU A 112 5.86 3.75 -1.84
N ILE A 113 6.60 3.12 -2.77
CA ILE A 113 6.41 1.69 -3.08
C ILE A 113 6.69 0.78 -1.88
N TRP A 114 7.48 1.26 -0.91
CA TRP A 114 7.82 0.54 0.33
C TRP A 114 6.72 0.67 1.40
N LEU A 115 5.64 1.40 1.11
CA LEU A 115 4.52 1.61 2.01
C LEU A 115 3.24 1.01 1.41
N CYS A 116 2.79 -0.09 1.97
CA CYS A 116 1.45 -0.62 1.75
C CYS A 116 0.43 0.27 2.48
N PRO A 117 -0.55 0.90 1.80
CA PRO A 117 -1.56 1.76 2.44
C PRO A 117 -2.44 1.04 3.48
N ALA A 118 -2.64 -0.28 3.32
CA ALA A 118 -3.34 -1.10 4.31
C ALA A 118 -2.39 -1.79 5.31
N GLY A 119 -1.10 -1.52 5.19
CA GLY A 119 -0.04 -2.04 6.07
C GLY A 119 -0.14 -1.50 7.49
N ARG A 120 0.69 -2.06 8.38
CA ARG A 120 0.70 -1.68 9.79
C ARG A 120 1.15 -0.22 9.96
N LYS A 121 0.23 0.65 10.37
CA LYS A 121 0.50 2.09 10.52
C LYS A 121 1.65 2.42 11.48
N SER A 122 1.88 1.59 12.50
CA SER A 122 3.01 1.76 13.43
C SER A 122 4.38 1.58 12.76
N LEU A 123 4.44 0.97 11.57
CA LEU A 123 5.66 0.83 10.79
C LEU A 123 5.80 1.90 9.70
N ALA A 124 4.74 2.64 9.37
CA ALA A 124 4.81 3.68 8.35
C ALA A 124 5.88 4.78 8.63
N PRO A 125 6.10 5.23 9.89
CA PRO A 125 7.18 6.17 10.20
C PRO A 125 8.57 5.65 9.88
N ASN A 126 8.74 4.32 9.78
CA ASN A 126 9.99 3.69 9.40
C ASN A 126 10.24 3.81 7.88
N GLY A 127 9.33 4.37 7.08
CA GLY A 127 9.45 4.44 5.62
C GLY A 127 9.34 3.10 4.91
N VAL A 128 9.09 2.00 5.64
CA VAL A 128 8.76 0.69 5.07
C VAL A 128 7.85 -0.09 6.01
N ASN A 129 6.84 -0.73 5.43
CA ASN A 129 5.92 -1.59 6.16
C ASN A 129 5.66 -2.95 5.48
N TYR A 130 6.42 -3.27 4.42
CA TYR A 130 6.57 -4.61 3.87
C TYR A 130 7.65 -5.38 4.63
N ALA A 131 7.59 -6.69 4.52
CA ALA A 131 8.61 -7.61 4.97
C ALA A 131 9.45 -8.08 3.80
N TRP A 132 10.70 -8.47 4.02
CA TRP A 132 11.51 -9.11 2.98
C TRP A 132 12.35 -10.27 3.50
N SER A 133 12.73 -11.14 2.57
CA SER A 133 13.62 -12.27 2.83
C SER A 133 15.06 -11.79 3.02
N ARG A 134 15.74 -12.36 4.03
CA ARG A 134 17.20 -12.26 4.18
C ARG A 134 17.96 -13.36 3.44
N ALA A 135 17.24 -14.37 2.97
CA ALA A 135 17.75 -15.52 2.27
C ALA A 135 17.92 -15.25 0.76
N GLN A 136 18.01 -13.98 0.36
CA GLN A 136 18.45 -13.59 -0.97
C GLN A 136 19.91 -14.02 -1.27
N ASN A 137 20.56 -14.63 -0.28
CA ASN A 137 21.84 -15.31 -0.42
C ASN A 137 21.79 -16.58 0.46
N LEU A 138 21.69 -17.79 -0.13
CA LEU A 138 22.30 -18.93 0.57
C LEU A 138 23.80 -18.64 0.61
N VAL A 139 24.46 -19.06 1.67
CA VAL A 139 25.67 -18.43 2.23
C VAL A 139 26.96 -18.65 1.40
N SER A 140 26.82 -19.01 0.12
CA SER A 140 27.89 -19.22 -0.86
C SER A 140 27.40 -18.82 -2.26
N GLU A 141 28.30 -18.56 -3.23
CA GLU A 141 27.92 -18.26 -4.62
C GLU A 141 26.95 -19.31 -5.22
N ALA A 142 27.02 -20.57 -4.77
CA ALA A 142 26.08 -21.63 -5.16
C ALA A 142 24.63 -21.38 -4.69
N GLY A 143 24.45 -20.51 -3.69
CA GLY A 143 23.17 -20.13 -3.12
C GLY A 143 22.36 -19.17 -3.94
N SER A 144 23.01 -18.11 -4.42
CA SER A 144 22.40 -17.19 -5.37
C SER A 144 21.89 -17.96 -6.59
N GLN A 145 22.75 -18.80 -7.19
CA GLN A 145 22.38 -19.60 -8.36
C GLN A 145 21.18 -20.54 -8.09
N LYS A 146 21.19 -21.29 -6.98
CA LYS A 146 20.06 -22.16 -6.60
C LYS A 146 18.74 -21.40 -6.38
N ALA A 147 18.81 -20.16 -5.89
CA ALA A 147 17.64 -19.30 -5.73
C ALA A 147 17.10 -18.83 -7.09
N PHE A 148 17.99 -18.48 -8.03
CA PHE A 148 17.61 -18.18 -9.42
C PHE A 148 16.97 -19.39 -10.10
N ASP A 149 17.54 -20.58 -9.95
CA ASP A 149 16.99 -21.81 -10.53
C ASP A 149 15.57 -22.13 -10.00
N LYS A 150 15.21 -21.62 -8.82
CA LYS A 150 13.89 -21.76 -8.18
C LYS A 150 13.18 -20.43 -7.98
N MET A 151 13.40 -19.46 -8.86
CA MET A 151 12.89 -18.08 -8.68
C MET A 151 11.37 -18.00 -8.45
N HIS A 152 10.60 -18.82 -9.18
CA HIS A 152 9.13 -18.90 -9.09
C HIS A 152 8.61 -19.48 -7.76
N LEU A 153 9.46 -20.06 -6.91
CA LEU A 153 9.09 -20.57 -5.60
C LEU A 153 9.70 -19.74 -4.47
N THR A 154 10.51 -18.74 -4.80
CA THR A 154 11.32 -17.97 -3.85
C THR A 154 10.64 -16.64 -3.53
N PRO A 155 9.89 -16.51 -2.43
CA PRO A 155 9.33 -15.23 -2.01
C PRO A 155 10.44 -14.32 -1.49
N VAL A 156 10.48 -13.10 -2.00
CA VAL A 156 11.49 -12.08 -1.66
C VAL A 156 10.91 -10.94 -0.84
N ILE A 157 9.65 -10.56 -1.06
CA ILE A 157 8.94 -9.50 -0.32
C ILE A 157 7.54 -9.98 -0.05
N TRP A 158 6.96 -9.62 1.10
CA TRP A 158 5.55 -9.88 1.36
C TRP A 158 4.92 -8.76 2.18
N ASP A 159 3.61 -8.66 2.04
CA ASP A 159 2.79 -7.81 2.89
C ASP A 159 2.87 -8.33 4.33
N ASN A 160 2.99 -7.42 5.30
CA ASN A 160 3.29 -7.74 6.70
C ASN A 160 2.34 -8.81 7.28
N PHE A 161 2.83 -10.06 7.34
CA PHE A 161 2.24 -11.25 7.94
C PHE A 161 3.23 -11.88 8.92
N THR A 162 2.75 -12.35 10.08
CA THR A 162 3.63 -12.58 11.24
C THR A 162 3.25 -13.79 12.09
N TYR A 163 4.17 -14.75 12.20
CA TYR A 163 4.67 -15.14 13.53
C TYR A 163 6.07 -15.74 13.48
N LEU A 164 6.43 -16.48 12.44
CA LEU A 164 7.77 -16.98 12.17
C LEU A 164 7.91 -17.04 10.65
N LEU A 165 9.13 -16.81 10.17
CA LEU A 165 9.44 -16.61 8.76
C LEU A 165 8.93 -17.78 7.92
N PRO A 166 8.46 -17.56 6.68
CA PRO A 166 8.59 -18.61 5.70
C PRO A 166 10.08 -18.94 5.63
N SER A 167 10.47 -20.15 6.00
CA SER A 167 11.77 -20.70 5.64
C SER A 167 11.84 -20.61 4.13
N VAL A 168 12.61 -19.64 3.64
CA VAL A 168 12.85 -19.55 2.21
C VAL A 168 13.64 -20.81 1.88
N PHE A 169 13.14 -21.54 0.87
CA PHE A 169 13.77 -22.65 0.16
C PHE A 169 13.28 -24.08 0.37
N GLY A 170 12.49 -24.43 1.40
CA GLY A 170 12.18 -25.87 1.59
C GLY A 170 13.45 -26.74 1.69
N VAL A 171 14.53 -26.15 2.19
CA VAL A 171 15.79 -26.80 2.52
C VAL A 171 15.98 -26.61 4.02
N ASP A 172 16.08 -27.71 4.76
CA ASP A 172 16.45 -27.68 6.17
C ASP A 172 17.92 -27.29 6.28
N GLU A 173 18.21 -26.05 6.65
CA GLU A 173 19.57 -25.66 6.98
C GLU A 173 19.64 -25.15 8.42
N GLY A 174 20.34 -25.90 9.28
CA GLY A 174 20.76 -25.47 10.61
C GLY A 174 21.71 -24.26 10.63
N SER A 175 22.06 -23.71 9.46
CA SER A 175 22.74 -22.42 9.26
C SER A 175 21.75 -21.23 9.18
N SER A 176 20.46 -21.52 8.96
CA SER A 176 19.37 -20.55 8.98
C SER A 176 18.95 -20.28 10.42
N GLY A 177 19.84 -19.65 11.18
CA GLY A 177 19.38 -18.68 12.17
C GLY A 177 18.56 -17.63 11.42
N GLY A 178 17.31 -17.96 11.10
CA GLY A 178 16.35 -17.08 10.45
C GLY A 178 16.35 -15.77 11.23
N PRO A 179 16.09 -14.61 10.59
CA PRO A 179 16.16 -13.35 11.29
C PRO A 179 15.53 -13.45 12.67
N ASN A 180 16.24 -12.93 13.67
CA ASN A 180 15.59 -12.38 14.85
C ASN A 180 14.57 -11.40 14.30
N ALA A 181 13.35 -11.89 14.07
CA ALA A 181 12.23 -11.05 13.73
C ALA A 181 12.21 -10.00 14.84
N VAL A 182 12.05 -8.73 14.48
CA VAL A 182 11.36 -7.87 15.43
C VAL A 182 10.06 -8.61 15.69
N ALA A 183 9.95 -9.23 16.86
CA ALA A 183 8.88 -10.15 17.20
C ALA A 183 7.57 -9.36 17.10
N ALA A 184 6.94 -9.40 15.93
CA ALA A 184 5.58 -8.94 15.81
C ALA A 184 4.75 -10.08 16.38
N VAL A 185 4.46 -9.95 17.67
CA VAL A 185 3.73 -10.86 18.56
C VAL A 185 2.31 -11.20 18.05
N TYR A 186 1.90 -10.77 16.85
CA TYR A 186 0.56 -11.01 16.30
C TYR A 186 0.57 -11.06 14.77
N ARG A 187 -0.11 -12.05 14.16
CA ARG A 187 -0.39 -12.12 12.71
C ARG A 187 -1.08 -10.84 12.25
N TYR A 188 -0.45 -10.11 11.34
CA TYR A 188 -1.08 -9.00 10.64
C TYR A 188 -1.43 -9.43 9.22
N TYR A 189 -2.57 -8.99 8.70
CA TYR A 189 -2.97 -9.24 7.33
C TYR A 189 -3.61 -7.94 6.82
N PRO A 190 -2.92 -7.20 5.94
CA PRO A 190 -3.36 -5.86 5.54
C PRO A 190 -4.58 -5.89 4.63
N HIS A 191 -4.86 -7.01 3.96
CA HIS A 191 -5.88 -7.08 2.91
C HIS A 191 -7.01 -8.07 3.20
N VAL A 192 -8.11 -7.87 2.48
CA VAL A 192 -9.34 -8.67 2.34
C VAL A 192 -9.48 -9.84 3.33
N ASN A 193 -10.49 -9.76 4.21
CA ASN A 193 -10.82 -10.76 5.23
C ASN A 193 -9.74 -11.03 6.29
N LYS A 194 -8.65 -10.25 6.33
CA LYS A 194 -7.56 -10.34 7.33
C LYS A 194 -6.99 -11.75 7.49
N ARG A 195 -6.92 -12.50 6.39
CA ARG A 195 -6.44 -13.91 6.38
C ARG A 195 -5.48 -14.22 5.26
N LYS A 196 -5.23 -13.25 4.36
CA LYS A 196 -4.38 -13.42 3.19
C LYS A 196 -3.32 -12.33 3.11
N ALA A 197 -2.16 -12.66 2.57
CA ALA A 197 -1.06 -11.73 2.32
C ALA A 197 -0.59 -11.88 0.86
N ASN A 198 -0.09 -10.78 0.29
CA ASN A 198 0.59 -10.85 -1.00
C ASN A 198 2.06 -11.17 -0.81
N TYR A 199 2.56 -12.07 -1.64
CA TYR A 199 3.95 -12.48 -1.72
C TYR A 199 4.47 -12.14 -3.10
N LEU A 200 5.56 -11.39 -3.15
CA LEU A 200 6.36 -11.16 -4.33
C LEU A 200 7.43 -12.25 -4.41
N TYR A 201 7.53 -12.86 -5.58
CA TYR A 201 8.52 -13.88 -5.90
C TYR A 201 9.64 -13.29 -6.75
N LEU A 202 10.78 -13.99 -6.77
CA LEU A 202 12.01 -13.52 -7.41
C LEU A 202 11.88 -13.38 -8.94
N ASP A 203 11.01 -14.16 -9.56
CA ASP A 203 10.65 -14.03 -10.99
C ASP A 203 9.72 -12.84 -11.29
N GLY A 204 9.35 -12.08 -10.26
CA GLY A 204 8.54 -10.88 -10.35
C GLY A 204 7.03 -11.10 -10.27
N HIS A 205 6.56 -12.34 -10.17
CA HIS A 205 5.13 -12.58 -9.98
C HIS A 205 4.69 -12.29 -8.53
N VAL A 206 3.45 -11.84 -8.38
CA VAL A 206 2.84 -11.56 -7.08
C VAL A 206 1.68 -12.52 -6.87
N GLN A 207 1.72 -13.29 -5.79
CA GLN A 207 0.68 -14.24 -5.43
C GLN A 207 0.07 -13.89 -4.07
N THR A 208 -1.26 -13.90 -4.00
CA THR A 208 -1.98 -13.77 -2.72
C THR A 208 -2.20 -15.16 -2.11
N ARG A 209 -1.70 -15.40 -0.89
CA ARG A 209 -1.90 -16.65 -0.13
C ARG A 209 -2.58 -16.38 1.21
#